data_AF-N9CTH2-F1
#
_entry.id   AF-N9CTH2-F1
#
_cell.length_a   1.000
_cell.length_b   1.000
_cell.length_c   1.000
_cell.angle_alpha   90.00
_cell.angle_beta   90.00
_cell.angle_gamma   90.00
#
_symmetry.space_group_name_H-M   'P 1'
#
loop_
_entity.id
_entity.type
_entity.pdbx_description
1 polymer ?
#
loop_
_entity_poly.entity_id
_entity_poly.type
_entity_poly.pdbx_seq_one_letter_code
_entity_poly.pdbx_strand_id
1 'polypeptide(L)'
;MISELQLYNFAAFKELKLNFSPKINVIIGENSCGKTQILKSIYALSRNDMLKSENLFDLFKPHKESLGSLHHRSSSEDALLSVKDASDRQSKIVFSAKSKSQFSEVLSDASVPCLLIPTKEILSLLPAINSGKTSKESLSALFDKSVIDLCELVLKAPSEEAEKILNSDPRASTLAPKLSKALGGRYIIDGSEQYFVAGSYWEKKLPGGSKAQQAQIYNDYTELKFEKTEGTETSVMMTAEGYRKIGLLQRLLENGTLTQSGVNTILWDEPESNMNPSLMRMLVECLLVLSRNGQQIIVATHNYVLLKWFDLLVDSSKSDHIMYHALYRDENKVIRSESENDYNMLSKNAIAETYGELYDEEITKALG
;
A
#
# COMPACT_ATOMS: atom_id res chain seq x y z
N MET A 1 -2.28 11.69 -9.12
CA MET A 1 -2.16 10.24 -9.36
C MET A 1 -0.98 10.02 -10.28
N ILE A 2 -0.33 8.87 -10.16
CA ILE A 2 0.78 8.44 -11.00
C ILE A 2 0.22 7.94 -12.33
N SER A 3 0.79 8.39 -13.45
CA SER A 3 0.37 7.97 -14.80
C SER A 3 1.40 7.07 -15.46
N GLU A 4 2.69 7.29 -15.20
CA GLU A 4 3.78 6.54 -15.83
C GLU A 4 4.98 6.40 -14.89
N LEU A 5 5.66 5.26 -14.97
CA LEU A 5 7.00 5.03 -14.41
C LEU A 5 7.93 4.54 -15.50
N GLN A 6 9.12 5.11 -15.56
CA GLN A 6 10.22 4.67 -16.39
C GLN A 6 11.46 4.40 -15.55
N LEU A 7 12.07 3.22 -15.72
CA LEU A 7 13.32 2.83 -15.09
C LEU A 7 14.27 2.32 -16.17
N TYR A 8 15.42 2.95 -16.34
CA TYR A 8 16.50 2.48 -17.22
C TYR A 8 17.76 2.26 -16.40
N ASN A 9 18.43 1.14 -16.65
CA ASN A 9 19.66 0.73 -15.99
C ASN A 9 19.65 0.90 -14.46
N PHE A 10 18.51 0.61 -13.82
CA PHE A 10 18.30 0.77 -12.38
C PHE A 10 18.05 -0.58 -11.70
N ALA A 11 18.92 -0.94 -10.75
CA ALA A 11 18.86 -2.13 -9.94
C ALA A 11 18.65 -3.40 -10.77
N ALA A 12 17.45 -3.98 -10.72
CA ALA A 12 17.08 -5.19 -11.43
C ALA A 12 16.68 -4.95 -12.90
N PHE A 13 16.43 -3.69 -13.28
CA PHE A 13 15.86 -3.31 -14.56
C PHE A 13 16.92 -2.76 -15.51
N LYS A 14 17.03 -3.38 -16.69
CA LYS A 14 17.71 -2.76 -17.83
C LYS A 14 16.83 -1.66 -18.44
N GLU A 15 15.56 -1.97 -18.62
CA GLU A 15 14.53 -1.07 -19.12
C GLU A 15 13.17 -1.56 -18.60
N LEU A 16 12.39 -0.66 -18.03
CA LEU A 16 11.01 -0.90 -17.63
C LEU A 16 10.22 0.39 -17.89
N LYS A 17 9.06 0.22 -18.53
CA LYS A 17 8.07 1.28 -18.68
C LYS A 17 6.70 0.73 -18.30
N LEU A 18 6.05 1.36 -17.32
CA LEU A 18 4.70 1.02 -16.88
C LEU A 18 3.81 2.26 -16.98
N ASN A 19 2.62 2.09 -17.57
CA ASN A 19 1.55 3.09 -17.54
C ASN A 19 0.55 2.65 -16.48
N PHE A 20 0.05 3.55 -15.65
CA PHE A 20 -0.85 3.22 -14.55
C PHE A 20 -2.26 3.74 -14.80
N SER A 21 -3.24 2.93 -14.43
CA SER A 21 -4.62 3.37 -14.25
C SER A 21 -4.75 4.31 -13.05
N PRO A 22 -5.65 5.32 -13.10
CA PRO A 22 -6.01 6.12 -11.93
C PRO A 22 -6.73 5.32 -10.82
N LYS A 23 -7.16 4.08 -11.11
CA LYS A 23 -7.86 3.20 -10.17
C LYS A 23 -6.88 2.25 -9.47
N ILE A 24 -7.01 0.95 -9.66
CA ILE A 24 -6.15 -0.06 -9.04
C ILE A 24 -5.15 -0.56 -10.07
N ASN A 25 -3.91 -0.73 -9.64
CA ASN A 25 -2.82 -1.33 -10.41
C ASN A 25 -2.24 -2.46 -9.57
N VAL A 26 -2.06 -3.63 -10.19
CA VAL A 26 -1.54 -4.82 -9.52
C VAL A 26 -0.29 -5.27 -10.24
N ILE A 27 0.87 -5.08 -9.61
CA ILE A 27 2.16 -5.53 -10.08
C ILE A 27 2.35 -6.98 -9.61
N ILE A 28 2.39 -7.89 -10.57
CA ILE A 28 2.49 -9.33 -10.37
C ILE A 28 3.90 -9.77 -10.73
N GLY A 29 4.48 -10.68 -9.97
CA GLY A 29 5.70 -11.36 -10.40
C GLY A 29 6.34 -12.13 -9.27
N GLU A 30 7.26 -13.03 -9.60
CA GLU A 30 8.00 -13.81 -8.60
C GLU A 30 8.82 -12.94 -7.64
N ASN A 31 9.32 -13.58 -6.58
CA ASN A 31 10.26 -12.95 -5.67
C ASN A 31 11.53 -12.52 -6.41
N SER A 32 12.08 -11.37 -6.03
CA SER A 32 13.27 -10.78 -6.68
C SER A 32 13.09 -10.33 -8.14
N CYS A 33 11.84 -10.13 -8.61
CA CYS A 33 11.54 -9.53 -9.92
C CYS A 33 11.43 -7.99 -9.91
N GLY A 34 11.87 -7.30 -8.86
CA GLY A 34 11.91 -5.83 -8.88
C GLY A 34 10.70 -5.11 -8.28
N LYS A 35 9.69 -5.85 -7.79
CA LYS A 35 8.42 -5.34 -7.26
C LYS A 35 8.59 -4.22 -6.21
N THR A 36 9.33 -4.50 -5.14
CA THR A 36 9.65 -3.51 -4.10
C THR A 36 10.42 -2.31 -4.65
N GLN A 37 11.35 -2.54 -5.60
CA GLN A 37 12.08 -1.43 -6.23
C GLN A 37 11.15 -0.50 -7.01
N ILE A 38 10.14 -1.02 -7.72
CA ILE A 38 9.14 -0.21 -8.42
C ILE A 38 8.39 0.69 -7.44
N LEU A 39 7.84 0.11 -6.35
CA LEU A 39 7.08 0.87 -5.36
C LEU A 39 7.95 1.95 -4.68
N LYS A 40 9.19 1.60 -4.28
CA LYS A 40 10.12 2.55 -3.69
C LYS A 40 10.53 3.66 -4.67
N SER A 41 10.71 3.35 -5.96
CA SER A 41 11.01 4.35 -6.97
C SER A 41 9.87 5.34 -7.16
N ILE A 42 8.61 4.84 -7.21
CA ILE A 42 7.43 5.72 -7.26
C ILE A 42 7.39 6.60 -6.01
N TYR A 43 7.57 6.01 -4.82
CA TYR A 43 7.56 6.74 -3.57
C TYR A 43 8.60 7.87 -3.51
N ALA A 44 9.85 7.58 -3.91
CA ALA A 44 10.93 8.55 -3.92
C ALA A 44 10.70 9.67 -4.94
N LEU A 45 10.26 9.34 -6.15
CA LEU A 45 10.09 10.33 -7.22
C LEU A 45 8.83 11.20 -7.05
N SER A 46 7.85 10.74 -6.28
CA SER A 46 6.61 11.49 -6.05
C SER A 46 6.75 12.58 -4.98
N ARG A 47 7.94 12.69 -4.36
CA ARG A 47 8.20 13.49 -3.18
C ARG A 47 9.46 14.35 -3.36
N ASN A 48 9.30 15.66 -3.42
CA ASN A 48 10.42 16.59 -3.63
C ASN A 48 11.50 16.48 -2.54
N ASP A 49 11.11 16.20 -1.29
CA ASP A 49 12.05 16.01 -0.19
C ASP A 49 12.94 14.77 -0.39
N MET A 50 12.46 13.76 -1.13
CA MET A 50 13.18 12.50 -1.38
C MET A 50 14.20 12.57 -2.50
N LEU A 51 14.23 13.63 -3.31
CA LEU A 51 15.16 13.78 -4.45
C LEU A 51 16.57 14.22 -4.03
N LYS A 52 17.09 13.61 -2.96
CA LYS A 52 18.45 13.74 -2.44
C LYS A 52 19.05 12.34 -2.27
N SER A 53 20.35 12.20 -2.53
CA SER A 53 21.03 10.90 -2.46
C SER A 53 20.89 10.24 -1.09
N GLU A 54 20.98 11.02 -0.01
CA GLU A 54 20.84 10.56 1.38
C GLU A 54 19.49 9.88 1.61
N ASN A 55 18.39 10.46 1.10
CA ASN A 55 17.06 9.88 1.22
C ASN A 55 16.90 8.60 0.39
N LEU A 56 17.53 8.51 -0.78
CA LEU A 56 17.61 7.26 -1.54
C LEU A 56 18.43 6.21 -0.79
N PHE A 57 19.50 6.61 -0.10
CA PHE A 57 20.30 5.69 0.71
C PHE A 57 19.48 5.13 1.86
N ASP A 58 18.71 5.97 2.55
CA ASP A 58 17.84 5.51 3.62
C ASP A 58 16.68 4.65 3.14
N LEU A 59 16.16 4.88 1.93
CA LEU A 59 15.05 4.11 1.38
C LEU A 59 15.48 2.76 0.77
N PHE A 60 16.56 2.74 -0.01
CA PHE A 60 17.02 1.54 -0.73
C PHE A 60 18.11 0.77 0.00
N LYS A 61 18.76 1.38 1.01
CA LYS A 61 19.93 0.83 1.74
C LYS A 61 20.99 0.21 0.80
N PRO A 62 21.49 0.98 -0.19
CA PRO A 62 22.51 0.51 -1.13
C PRO A 62 23.81 0.12 -0.42
N HIS A 63 24.50 -0.87 -0.98
CA HIS A 63 25.81 -1.27 -0.49
C HIS A 63 26.83 -0.13 -0.60
N LYS A 64 27.56 0.13 0.49
CA LYS A 64 28.54 1.23 0.63
C LYS A 64 27.95 2.63 0.40
N GLU A 65 26.64 2.81 0.59
CA GLU A 65 25.97 4.12 0.48
C GLU A 65 26.31 4.84 -0.83
N SER A 66 26.25 4.10 -1.94
CA SER A 66 26.63 4.57 -3.26
C SER A 66 25.49 4.39 -4.25
N LEU A 67 25.15 5.47 -4.98
CA LEU A 67 24.17 5.46 -6.07
C LEU A 67 24.56 4.43 -7.13
N GLY A 68 25.85 4.32 -7.47
CA GLY A 68 26.35 3.33 -8.43
C GLY A 68 26.07 1.88 -8.04
N SER A 69 25.75 1.57 -6.79
CA SER A 69 25.32 0.22 -6.40
C SER A 69 23.85 -0.07 -6.72
N LEU A 70 23.05 0.97 -6.95
CA LEU A 70 21.68 0.90 -7.49
C LEU A 70 21.67 0.91 -9.02
N HIS A 71 22.83 0.98 -9.67
CA HIS A 71 22.94 0.90 -11.13
C HIS A 71 22.88 -0.56 -11.61
N HIS A 72 22.29 -0.79 -12.77
CA HIS A 72 22.20 -2.11 -13.37
C HIS A 72 23.55 -2.59 -13.92
N ARG A 73 24.07 -3.68 -13.35
CA ARG A 73 25.46 -4.15 -13.52
C ARG A 73 25.95 -4.38 -14.96
N SER A 74 25.04 -4.56 -15.93
CA SER A 74 25.40 -4.92 -17.31
C SER A 74 25.30 -3.75 -18.30
N SER A 75 25.26 -2.51 -17.83
CA SER A 75 25.19 -1.32 -18.70
C SER A 75 26.33 -0.35 -18.46
N SER A 76 26.78 0.33 -19.52
CA SER A 76 27.70 1.47 -19.43
C SER A 76 26.97 2.81 -19.43
N GLU A 77 25.67 2.81 -19.76
CA GLU A 77 24.83 3.99 -19.81
C GLU A 77 24.35 4.39 -18.41
N ASP A 78 23.91 5.64 -18.27
CA ASP A 78 23.39 6.15 -17.01
C ASP A 78 22.10 5.42 -16.60
N ALA A 79 21.90 5.34 -15.29
CA ALA A 79 20.61 4.98 -14.70
C ALA A 79 19.68 6.18 -14.77
N LEU A 80 18.42 5.95 -15.16
CA LEU A 80 17.36 6.94 -15.19
C LEU A 80 16.16 6.37 -14.45
N LEU A 81 15.60 7.17 -13.55
CA LEU A 81 14.30 6.89 -12.96
C LEU A 81 13.42 8.11 -13.19
N SER A 82 12.19 7.88 -13.65
CA SER A 82 11.22 8.96 -13.84
C SER A 82 9.79 8.53 -13.58
N VAL A 83 9.03 9.44 -12.99
CA VAL A 83 7.59 9.32 -12.75
C VAL A 83 6.89 10.51 -13.40
N LYS A 84 5.76 10.22 -14.04
CA LYS A 84 4.81 11.25 -14.49
C LYS A 84 3.52 11.17 -13.69
N ASP A 85 2.90 12.33 -13.47
CA ASP A 85 1.55 12.40 -12.93
C ASP A 85 0.48 12.54 -14.02
N ALA A 86 -0.79 12.50 -13.62
CA ALA A 86 -1.93 12.64 -14.53
C ALA A 86 -2.02 13.99 -15.26
N SER A 87 -1.25 15.00 -14.82
CA SER A 87 -1.15 16.33 -15.45
C SER A 87 0.10 16.46 -16.33
N ASP A 88 0.76 15.33 -16.65
CA ASP A 88 2.01 15.23 -17.43
C ASP A 88 3.21 15.98 -16.80
N ARG A 89 3.14 16.31 -15.50
CA ARG A 89 4.30 16.79 -14.75
C ARG A 89 5.23 15.63 -14.48
N GLN A 90 6.54 15.89 -14.48
CA GLN A 90 7.56 14.86 -14.40
C GLN A 90 8.55 15.11 -13.26
N SER A 91 8.87 14.05 -12.52
CA SER A 91 10.04 14.00 -11.65
C SER A 91 11.01 12.97 -12.19
N LYS A 92 12.30 13.29 -12.18
CA LYS A 92 13.36 12.50 -12.81
C LYS A 92 14.66 12.62 -12.04
N ILE A 93 15.39 11.51 -11.95
CA ILE A 93 16.79 11.51 -11.49
C ILE A 93 17.63 10.69 -12.45
N VAL A 94 18.89 11.11 -12.63
CA VAL A 94 19.88 10.40 -13.44
C VAL A 94 21.18 10.26 -12.66
N PHE A 95 21.85 9.11 -12.77
CA PHE A 95 23.18 8.90 -12.19
C PHE A 95 23.94 7.79 -12.93
N SER A 96 25.27 7.85 -12.89
CA SER A 96 26.13 6.85 -13.53
C SER A 96 26.48 5.70 -12.58
N ALA A 97 27.02 4.60 -13.12
CA ALA A 97 27.59 3.52 -12.32
C ALA A 97 28.74 3.96 -11.39
N LYS A 98 29.39 5.10 -11.68
CA LYS A 98 30.49 5.67 -10.88
C LYS A 98 30.01 6.69 -9.84
N SER A 99 28.75 7.10 -9.89
CA SER A 99 28.19 8.09 -8.98
C SER A 99 28.18 7.56 -7.55
N LYS A 100 28.80 8.30 -6.62
CA LYS A 100 28.73 7.99 -5.19
C LYS A 100 27.45 8.58 -4.59
N SER A 101 27.39 9.90 -4.45
CA SER A 101 26.28 10.61 -3.77
C SER A 101 25.71 11.77 -4.58
N GLN A 102 26.04 11.89 -5.86
CA GLN A 102 25.54 12.97 -6.71
C GLN A 102 24.80 12.42 -7.92
N PHE A 103 23.63 13.00 -8.17
CA PHE A 103 22.88 12.84 -9.40
C PHE A 103 23.50 13.72 -10.50
N SER A 104 23.51 13.22 -11.73
CA SER A 104 23.90 14.00 -12.91
C SER A 104 22.77 14.92 -13.37
N GLU A 105 21.51 14.54 -13.14
CA GLU A 105 20.32 15.32 -13.46
C GLU A 105 19.24 15.08 -12.41
N VAL A 106 18.52 16.14 -12.02
CA VAL A 106 17.34 16.08 -11.14
C VAL A 106 16.27 17.03 -11.67
N LEU A 107 15.05 16.51 -11.85
CA LEU A 107 13.84 17.27 -12.15
C LEU A 107 12.78 16.92 -11.09
N SER A 108 12.02 17.90 -10.64
CA SER A 108 11.14 17.79 -9.46
C SER A 108 9.78 18.46 -9.68
N ASP A 109 9.16 18.26 -10.85
CA ASP A 109 7.92 18.97 -11.19
C ASP A 109 6.66 18.20 -10.75
N ALA A 110 6.75 16.87 -10.68
CA ALA A 110 5.67 16.01 -10.19
C ALA A 110 5.73 15.90 -8.66
N SER A 111 4.62 16.23 -8.01
CA SER A 111 4.42 15.98 -6.59
C SER A 111 3.08 15.30 -6.41
N VAL A 112 3.13 14.03 -6.00
CA VAL A 112 1.96 13.19 -5.75
C VAL A 112 2.10 12.68 -4.33
N PRO A 113 1.21 13.07 -3.40
CA PRO A 113 1.32 12.55 -2.04
C PRO A 113 0.98 11.06 -2.06
N CYS A 114 2.00 10.26 -1.73
CA CYS A 114 1.96 8.81 -1.76
C CYS A 114 2.18 8.25 -0.36
N LEU A 115 1.43 7.21 -0.01
CA LEU A 115 1.66 6.37 1.16
C LEU A 115 2.31 5.07 0.71
N LEU A 116 3.47 4.71 1.25
CA LEU A 116 4.11 3.41 1.02
C LEU A 116 3.91 2.52 2.26
N ILE A 117 3.25 1.38 2.07
CA ILE A 117 3.11 0.33 3.07
C ILE A 117 4.04 -0.82 2.68
N PRO A 118 5.15 -1.04 3.41
CA PRO A 118 6.09 -2.12 3.11
C PRO A 118 5.54 -3.48 3.57
N THR A 119 6.19 -4.56 3.16
CA THR A 119 5.82 -5.93 3.53
C THR A 119 5.84 -6.20 5.04
N LYS A 120 6.72 -5.50 5.77
CA LYS A 120 6.88 -5.65 7.22
C LYS A 120 5.67 -5.10 7.96
N GLU A 121 5.13 -5.90 8.88
CA GLU A 121 4.14 -5.43 9.86
C GLU A 121 4.80 -4.47 10.86
N ILE A 122 4.15 -3.34 11.15
CA ILE A 122 4.76 -2.24 11.91
C ILE A 122 4.08 -1.91 13.25
N LEU A 123 2.85 -2.36 13.51
CA LEU A 123 2.17 -2.13 14.79
C LEU A 123 2.93 -2.75 15.96
N SER A 124 3.62 -3.88 15.73
CA SER A 124 4.54 -4.46 16.72
C SER A 124 5.79 -3.61 16.99
N LEU A 125 6.16 -2.68 16.10
CA LEU A 125 7.32 -1.79 16.27
C LEU A 125 6.97 -0.50 17.01
N LEU A 126 5.69 -0.11 17.02
CA LEU A 126 5.25 1.16 17.58
C LEU A 126 5.61 1.37 19.05
N PRO A 127 5.59 0.36 19.95
CA PRO A 127 5.99 0.58 21.33
C PRO A 127 7.45 1.01 21.46
N ALA A 128 8.35 0.43 20.65
CA ALA A 128 9.76 0.76 20.67
C ALA A 128 10.00 2.19 20.18
N ILE A 129 9.37 2.56 19.06
CA ILE A 129 9.49 3.89 18.45
C ILE A 129 8.92 4.97 19.38
N ASN A 130 7.74 4.73 19.95
CA ASN A 130 7.06 5.71 20.79
C ASN A 130 7.67 5.85 22.20
N SER A 131 8.42 4.85 22.67
CA SER A 131 9.08 4.91 23.98
C SER A 131 10.11 6.04 24.10
N GLY A 132 10.58 6.60 22.97
CA GLY A 132 11.67 7.58 22.94
C GLY A 132 13.02 7.03 23.39
N LYS A 133 13.11 5.74 23.73
CA LYS A 133 14.33 5.07 24.21
C LYS A 133 15.25 4.64 23.06
N THR A 134 14.73 4.61 21.83
CA THR A 134 15.49 4.23 20.64
C THR A 134 15.85 5.48 19.86
N SER A 135 17.14 5.66 19.57
CA SER A 135 17.61 6.80 18.77
C SER A 135 17.21 6.67 17.30
N LYS A 136 17.15 7.79 16.58
CA LYS A 136 16.85 7.78 15.13
C LYS A 136 17.88 6.93 14.36
N GLU A 137 19.15 6.99 14.75
CA GLU A 137 20.24 6.23 14.14
C GLU A 137 20.03 4.72 14.32
N SER A 138 19.57 4.30 15.52
CA SER A 138 19.28 2.90 15.80
C SER A 138 18.12 2.37 14.96
N LEU A 139 17.07 3.19 14.77
CA LEU A 139 15.95 2.85 13.90
C LEU A 139 16.38 2.77 12.43
N SER A 140 17.16 3.74 11.94
CA SER A 140 17.68 3.77 10.58
C SER A 140 18.68 2.65 10.27
N ALA A 141 19.30 2.03 11.28
CA ALA A 141 20.14 0.86 11.12
C ALA A 141 19.33 -0.44 10.93
N LEU A 142 18.15 -0.52 11.55
CA LEU A 142 17.29 -1.71 11.51
C LEU A 142 16.30 -1.68 10.35
N PHE A 143 15.84 -0.49 9.98
CA PHE A 143 14.77 -0.30 9.03
C PHE A 143 15.15 0.72 7.96
N ASP A 144 14.61 0.50 6.77
CA ASP A 144 14.65 1.53 5.73
C ASP A 144 13.60 2.62 5.99
N LYS A 145 13.77 3.74 5.29
CA LYS A 145 12.95 4.94 5.46
C LYS A 145 11.44 4.70 5.31
N SER A 146 11.01 3.73 4.50
CA SER A 146 9.58 3.47 4.29
C SER A 146 8.88 2.98 5.55
N VAL A 147 9.55 2.15 6.35
CA VAL A 147 9.02 1.66 7.63
C VAL A 147 8.93 2.80 8.64
N ILE A 148 9.97 3.62 8.72
CA ILE A 148 10.04 4.75 9.66
C ILE A 148 8.95 5.78 9.32
N ASP A 149 8.85 6.18 8.05
CA ASP A 149 7.83 7.13 7.57
C ASP A 149 6.42 6.61 7.87
N LEU A 150 6.16 5.31 7.67
CA LEU A 150 4.85 4.72 7.98
C LEU A 150 4.55 4.73 9.49
N CYS A 151 5.52 4.37 10.33
CA CYS A 151 5.36 4.44 11.79
C CYS A 151 5.05 5.87 12.26
N GLU A 152 5.74 6.87 11.72
CA GLU A 152 5.46 8.27 12.02
C GLU A 152 4.02 8.66 11.63
N LEU A 153 3.53 8.21 10.47
CA LEU A 153 2.15 8.44 10.05
C LEU A 153 1.12 7.78 10.98
N VAL A 154 1.39 6.56 11.43
CA VAL A 154 0.48 5.79 12.30
C VAL A 154 0.40 6.38 13.71
N LEU A 155 1.53 6.88 14.23
CA LEU A 155 1.64 7.51 15.55
C LEU A 155 1.03 8.91 15.62
N LYS A 156 0.72 9.55 14.49
CA LYS A 156 -0.03 10.80 14.51
C LYS A 156 -1.31 10.60 15.30
N ALA A 157 -1.52 11.46 16.30
CA ALA A 157 -2.74 11.48 17.07
C ALA A 157 -3.92 11.66 16.10
N PRO A 158 -5.07 11.01 16.35
CA PRO A 158 -6.29 11.34 15.63
C PRO A 158 -6.54 12.84 15.75
N SER A 159 -6.91 13.51 14.66
CA SER A 159 -7.27 14.92 14.72
C SER A 159 -8.48 15.10 15.67
N GLU A 160 -8.68 16.31 16.22
CA GLU A 160 -9.91 16.65 16.95
C GLU A 160 -11.17 16.42 16.08
N GLU A 161 -10.98 16.32 14.76
CA GLU A 161 -12.01 16.00 13.79
C GLU A 161 -12.16 14.49 13.51
N ALA A 162 -11.45 13.57 14.17
CA ALA A 162 -11.50 12.14 13.85
C ALA A 162 -12.93 11.55 13.91
N GLU A 163 -13.73 11.95 14.90
CA GLU A 163 -15.15 11.58 14.96
C GLU A 163 -15.96 12.21 13.81
N LYS A 164 -15.63 13.44 13.42
CA LYS A 164 -16.24 14.13 12.27
C LYS A 164 -15.84 13.46 10.96
N ILE A 165 -14.60 13.01 10.79
CA ILE A 165 -14.12 12.26 9.61
C ILE A 165 -14.88 10.95 9.50
N LEU A 166 -14.97 10.21 10.60
CA LEU A 166 -15.67 8.93 10.63
C LEU A 166 -17.10 9.05 10.11
N ASN A 167 -17.77 10.17 10.41
CA ASN A 167 -19.15 10.41 10.06
C ASN A 167 -19.34 11.17 8.73
N SER A 168 -18.34 11.91 8.24
CA SER A 168 -18.47 12.73 7.03
C SER A 168 -17.73 12.19 5.80
N ASP A 169 -16.68 11.39 5.99
CA ASP A 169 -15.92 10.82 4.87
C ASP A 169 -16.50 9.46 4.44
N PRO A 170 -16.93 9.29 3.17
CA PRO A 170 -17.51 8.04 2.68
C PRO A 170 -16.58 6.82 2.83
N ARG A 171 -15.26 7.01 2.80
CA ARG A 171 -14.28 5.94 3.01
C ARG A 171 -14.31 5.48 4.46
N ALA A 172 -14.20 6.41 5.41
CA ALA A 172 -14.17 6.08 6.83
C ALA A 172 -15.50 5.49 7.30
N SER A 173 -16.63 6.12 6.95
CA SER A 173 -17.95 5.64 7.37
C SER A 173 -18.28 4.26 6.81
N THR A 174 -17.81 3.94 5.60
CA THR A 174 -18.00 2.61 4.99
C THR A 174 -17.05 1.57 5.54
N LEU A 175 -15.77 1.93 5.72
CA LEU A 175 -14.71 0.96 6.01
C LEU A 175 -14.52 0.70 7.51
N ALA A 176 -14.62 1.71 8.37
CA ALA A 176 -14.36 1.52 9.80
C ALA A 176 -15.29 0.47 10.44
N PRO A 177 -16.61 0.47 10.19
CA PRO A 177 -17.49 -0.60 10.69
C PRO A 177 -17.16 -1.97 10.11
N LYS A 178 -16.82 -2.06 8.81
CA LYS A 178 -16.47 -3.33 8.15
C LYS A 178 -15.19 -3.94 8.71
N LEU A 179 -14.14 -3.12 8.81
CA LEU A 179 -12.85 -3.51 9.37
C LEU A 179 -12.99 -3.92 10.84
N SER A 180 -13.79 -3.19 11.62
CA SER A 180 -13.99 -3.54 13.01
C SER A 180 -14.78 -4.82 13.20
N LYS A 181 -15.85 -5.02 12.43
CA LYS A 181 -16.63 -6.27 12.43
C LYS A 181 -15.75 -7.48 12.09
N ALA A 182 -14.81 -7.31 11.17
CA ALA A 182 -13.87 -8.35 10.77
C ALA A 182 -12.91 -8.78 11.88
N LEU A 183 -12.38 -7.78 12.57
CA LEU A 183 -11.42 -7.98 13.63
C LEU A 183 -12.11 -8.39 14.94
N GLY A 184 -13.43 -8.17 15.05
CA GLY A 184 -14.19 -8.30 16.30
C GLY A 184 -13.92 -7.14 17.27
N GLY A 185 -13.39 -6.03 16.79
CA GLY A 185 -12.92 -4.93 17.63
C GLY A 185 -12.12 -3.87 16.88
N ARG A 186 -11.24 -3.15 17.58
CA ARG A 186 -10.33 -2.18 16.97
C ARG A 186 -9.01 -2.03 17.72
N TYR A 187 -8.01 -1.54 17.01
CA TYR A 187 -6.75 -1.12 17.61
C TYR A 187 -6.87 0.30 18.16
N ILE A 188 -6.48 0.49 19.42
CA ILE A 188 -6.34 1.79 20.07
C ILE A 188 -4.85 2.12 20.12
N ILE A 189 -4.49 3.28 19.56
CA ILE A 189 -3.14 3.84 19.58
C ILE A 189 -3.26 5.28 20.05
N ASP A 190 -2.97 5.51 21.33
CA ASP A 190 -3.03 6.83 21.95
C ASP A 190 -1.82 7.03 22.86
N GLY A 191 -0.87 7.84 22.39
CA GLY A 191 0.44 7.97 23.04
C GLY A 191 1.06 6.60 23.31
N SER A 192 1.40 6.32 24.56
CA SER A 192 2.00 5.06 25.00
C SER A 192 1.03 3.88 25.06
N GLU A 193 -0.28 4.13 25.05
CA GLU A 193 -1.29 3.10 25.14
C GLU A 193 -1.56 2.50 23.76
N GLN A 194 -1.18 1.23 23.60
CA GLN A 194 -1.28 0.49 22.34
C GLN A 194 -1.85 -0.90 22.61
N TYR A 195 -3.11 -1.09 22.28
CA TYR A 195 -3.82 -2.34 22.54
C TYR A 195 -4.93 -2.57 21.51
N PHE A 196 -5.33 -3.82 21.38
CA PHE A 196 -6.56 -4.22 20.71
C PHE A 196 -7.68 -4.30 21.74
N VAL A 197 -8.90 -3.88 21.39
CA VAL A 197 -10.08 -4.02 22.25
C VAL A 197 -11.25 -4.53 21.42
N ALA A 198 -11.97 -5.52 21.94
CA ALA A 198 -13.17 -6.03 21.29
C ALA A 198 -14.27 -4.97 21.32
N GLY A 199 -15.19 -5.04 20.35
CA GLY A 199 -16.29 -4.10 20.28
C GLY A 199 -16.87 -3.98 18.88
N SER A 200 -17.80 -3.04 18.73
CA SER A 200 -18.48 -2.83 17.45
C SER A 200 -18.93 -1.39 17.29
N TYR A 201 -19.11 -0.99 16.02
CA TYR A 201 -19.76 0.28 15.70
C TYR A 201 -21.27 0.14 15.75
N TRP A 202 -21.94 1.17 16.25
CA TRP A 202 -23.39 1.31 16.22
C TRP A 202 -23.78 2.73 15.83
N GLU A 203 -24.99 2.88 15.29
CA GLU A 203 -25.54 4.16 14.86
C GLU A 203 -26.38 4.78 15.98
N LYS A 204 -25.91 5.91 16.51
CA LYS A 204 -26.65 6.71 17.48
C LYS A 204 -27.57 7.68 16.77
N LYS A 205 -28.88 7.58 16.98
CA LYS A 205 -29.83 8.59 16.50
C LYS A 205 -29.63 9.91 17.25
N LEU A 206 -29.41 11.00 16.51
CA LEU A 206 -29.31 12.35 17.07
C LEU A 206 -30.73 12.90 17.38
N PRO A 207 -30.95 13.53 18.54
CA PRO A 207 -32.25 14.11 18.87
C PRO A 207 -32.51 15.41 18.07
N GLY A 208 -33.44 15.37 17.11
CA GLY A 208 -34.09 16.58 16.56
C GLY A 208 -34.53 16.53 15.09
N GLY A 209 -35.84 16.46 14.84
CA GLY A 209 -36.43 16.71 13.50
C GLY A 209 -37.89 16.25 13.40
N SER A 210 -38.82 17.20 13.28
CA SER A 210 -40.27 16.97 13.10
C SER A 210 -40.58 15.98 11.96
N LYS A 211 -41.64 15.16 12.14
CA LYS A 211 -42.11 14.11 11.22
C LYS A 211 -42.34 14.58 9.76
N ALA A 212 -42.40 15.89 9.50
CA ALA A 212 -42.61 16.46 8.17
C ALA A 212 -41.33 16.62 7.31
N GLN A 213 -40.12 16.45 7.86
CA GLN A 213 -38.84 16.54 7.12
C GLN A 213 -38.16 15.18 6.88
N GLN A 214 -38.79 14.07 7.28
CA GLN A 214 -38.17 12.75 7.37
C GLN A 214 -38.02 11.98 6.05
N ALA A 215 -38.53 12.49 4.93
CA ALA A 215 -38.52 11.77 3.65
C ALA A 215 -37.41 12.20 2.67
N GLN A 216 -36.66 13.29 2.93
CA GLN A 216 -35.71 13.84 1.94
C GLN A 216 -34.22 13.83 2.36
N ILE A 217 -33.86 13.50 3.60
CA ILE A 217 -32.45 13.50 4.03
C ILE A 217 -32.21 12.34 5.00
N TYR A 218 -31.81 11.18 4.48
CA TYR A 218 -31.58 9.96 5.27
C TYR A 218 -30.18 9.90 5.92
N ASN A 219 -29.27 10.82 5.57
CA ASN A 219 -27.85 10.78 6.00
C ASN A 219 -27.49 11.69 7.19
N ASP A 220 -28.39 12.56 7.67
CA ASP A 220 -28.02 13.60 8.65
C ASP A 220 -28.41 13.30 10.12
N TYR A 221 -28.94 12.10 10.42
CA TYR A 221 -29.54 11.81 11.75
C TYR A 221 -28.88 10.70 12.56
N THR A 222 -27.81 10.10 12.07
CA THR A 222 -27.11 9.01 12.76
C THR A 222 -25.62 9.27 12.86
N GLU A 223 -25.07 9.08 14.06
CA GLU A 223 -23.65 9.19 14.33
C GLU A 223 -23.08 7.78 14.61
N LEU A 224 -22.09 7.35 13.84
CA LEU A 224 -21.32 6.15 14.10
C LEU A 224 -20.45 6.35 15.34
N LYS A 225 -20.69 5.52 16.36
CA LYS A 225 -19.84 5.42 17.55
C LYS A 225 -19.35 4.00 17.74
N PHE A 226 -18.11 3.87 18.18
CA PHE A 226 -17.54 2.59 18.58
C PHE A 226 -17.78 2.34 20.06
N GLU A 227 -18.40 1.21 20.39
CA GLU A 227 -18.55 0.74 21.76
C GLU A 227 -17.56 -0.37 22.05
N LYS A 228 -16.71 -0.13 23.04
CA LYS A 228 -15.72 -1.09 23.53
C LYS A 228 -16.41 -2.13 24.43
N THR A 229 -16.00 -3.38 24.34
CA THR A 229 -16.32 -4.40 25.34
C THR A 229 -15.29 -4.32 26.46
N GLU A 230 -15.70 -3.84 27.63
CA GLU A 230 -14.80 -3.68 28.78
C GLU A 230 -14.11 -5.00 29.18
N GLY A 231 -12.83 -4.93 29.55
CA GLY A 231 -12.05 -6.08 30.02
C GLY A 231 -11.53 -7.00 28.91
N THR A 232 -11.60 -6.56 27.65
CA THR A 232 -11.10 -7.32 26.47
C THR A 232 -9.80 -6.74 25.91
N GLU A 233 -9.19 -5.78 26.61
CA GLU A 233 -7.95 -5.14 26.21
C GLU A 233 -6.83 -6.17 26.10
N THR A 234 -6.27 -6.29 24.90
CA THR A 234 -5.24 -7.27 24.56
C THR A 234 -4.04 -6.55 23.97
N SER A 235 -2.83 -6.94 24.39
CA SER A 235 -1.60 -6.38 23.82
C SER A 235 -1.56 -6.60 22.31
N VAL A 236 -1.11 -5.59 21.55
CA VAL A 236 -0.88 -5.68 20.10
C VAL A 236 0.02 -6.89 19.75
N MET A 237 0.99 -7.19 20.62
CA MET A 237 1.91 -8.32 20.47
C MET A 237 1.23 -9.69 20.53
N MET A 238 0.05 -9.78 21.15
CA MET A 238 -0.72 -11.01 21.32
C MET A 238 -1.78 -11.22 20.23
N THR A 239 -1.91 -10.27 19.29
CA THR A 239 -2.80 -10.43 18.13
C THR A 239 -2.11 -11.19 16.99
N ALA A 240 -2.87 -11.70 16.02
CA ALA A 240 -2.28 -12.30 14.82
C ALA A 240 -1.74 -11.23 13.86
N GLU A 241 -0.69 -11.52 13.10
CA GLU A 241 -0.04 -10.54 12.21
C GLU A 241 -0.98 -10.05 11.09
N GLY A 242 -1.74 -10.97 10.48
CA GLY A 242 -2.76 -10.59 9.49
C GLY A 242 -3.80 -9.62 10.06
N TYR A 243 -4.17 -9.76 11.34
CA TYR A 243 -5.10 -8.85 12.02
C TYR A 243 -4.45 -7.47 12.24
N ARG A 244 -3.16 -7.43 12.60
CA ARG A 244 -2.42 -6.17 12.74
C ARG A 244 -2.35 -5.39 11.43
N LYS A 245 -2.18 -6.05 10.29
CA LYS A 245 -2.19 -5.37 8.97
C LYS A 245 -3.54 -4.76 8.62
N ILE A 246 -4.64 -5.41 8.96
CA ILE A 246 -5.98 -4.82 8.83
C ILE A 246 -6.18 -3.69 9.87
N GLY A 247 -5.63 -3.85 11.08
CA GLY A 247 -5.55 -2.82 12.10
C GLY A 247 -4.78 -1.57 11.66
N LEU A 248 -3.73 -1.73 10.86
CA LEU A 248 -2.99 -0.63 10.25
C LEU A 248 -3.91 0.22 9.37
N LEU A 249 -4.70 -0.42 8.49
CA LEU A 249 -5.69 0.30 7.67
C LEU A 249 -6.72 1.03 8.53
N GLN A 250 -7.24 0.35 9.55
CA GLN A 250 -8.17 0.95 10.49
C GLN A 250 -7.58 2.21 11.13
N ARG A 251 -6.34 2.13 11.63
CA ARG A 251 -5.66 3.27 12.24
C ARG A 251 -5.42 4.42 11.25
N LEU A 252 -5.00 4.12 10.03
CA LEU A 252 -4.75 5.13 9.01
C LEU A 252 -6.04 5.81 8.52
N LEU A 253 -7.19 5.13 8.60
CA LEU A 253 -8.51 5.74 8.38
C LEU A 253 -8.90 6.65 9.55
N GLU A 254 -8.76 6.15 10.78
CA GLU A 254 -9.15 6.87 12.00
C GLU A 254 -8.34 8.15 12.22
N ASN A 255 -7.03 8.12 11.95
CA ASN A 255 -6.17 9.30 12.14
C ASN A 255 -6.19 10.27 10.95
N GLY A 256 -7.07 10.04 9.97
CA GLY A 256 -7.24 10.93 8.84
C GLY A 256 -6.23 10.73 7.69
N THR A 257 -5.25 9.84 7.83
CA THR A 257 -4.21 9.64 6.79
C THR A 257 -4.83 9.18 5.46
N LEU A 258 -5.84 8.30 5.50
CA LEU A 258 -6.50 7.82 4.28
C LEU A 258 -7.71 8.67 3.86
N THR A 259 -8.06 9.71 4.61
CA THR A 259 -9.30 10.48 4.39
C THR A 259 -9.06 11.98 4.23
N GLN A 260 -8.46 12.62 5.23
CA GLN A 260 -8.17 14.06 5.23
C GLN A 260 -6.79 14.40 4.66
N SER A 261 -5.83 13.49 4.79
CA SER A 261 -4.49 13.75 4.28
C SER A 261 -4.49 13.58 2.77
N GLY A 262 -3.85 14.51 2.06
CA GLY A 262 -3.79 14.54 0.59
C GLY A 262 -3.13 13.34 -0.09
N VAL A 263 -2.97 12.21 0.62
CA VAL A 263 -2.54 10.91 0.08
C VAL A 263 -3.56 10.46 -0.96
N ASN A 264 -3.20 10.67 -2.21
CA ASN A 264 -3.99 10.30 -3.37
C ASN A 264 -3.60 8.94 -3.94
N THR A 265 -2.39 8.47 -3.62
CA THR A 265 -1.87 7.18 -4.09
C THR A 265 -1.39 6.33 -2.92
N ILE A 266 -1.84 5.09 -2.85
CA ILE A 266 -1.38 4.08 -1.89
C ILE A 266 -0.53 3.05 -2.64
N LEU A 267 0.70 2.87 -2.19
CA LEU A 267 1.66 1.88 -2.67
C LEU A 267 1.75 0.79 -1.61
N TRP A 268 1.42 -0.46 -1.93
CA TRP A 268 1.43 -1.54 -0.94
C TRP A 268 2.20 -2.76 -1.43
N ASP A 269 3.28 -3.09 -0.73
CA ASP A 269 4.14 -4.22 -1.02
C ASP A 269 3.70 -5.46 -0.22
N GLU A 270 3.37 -6.54 -0.92
CA GLU A 270 2.93 -7.83 -0.37
C GLU A 270 1.92 -7.70 0.78
N PRO A 271 0.76 -7.04 0.53
CA PRO A 271 -0.23 -6.82 1.57
C PRO A 271 -0.74 -8.12 2.18
N GLU A 272 -0.74 -9.22 1.41
CA GLU A 272 -1.19 -10.54 1.79
C GLU A 272 -0.29 -11.29 2.77
N SER A 273 0.97 -10.87 2.96
CA SER A 273 1.91 -11.71 3.72
C SER A 273 1.42 -11.92 5.15
N ASN A 274 1.49 -13.17 5.63
CA ASN A 274 0.98 -13.60 6.94
C ASN A 274 -0.54 -13.37 7.16
N MET A 275 -1.33 -13.24 6.08
CA MET A 275 -2.80 -13.24 6.12
C MET A 275 -3.38 -14.61 5.76
N ASN A 276 -4.58 -14.89 6.29
CA ASN A 276 -5.39 -16.02 5.82
C ASN A 276 -6.27 -15.58 4.62
N PRO A 277 -6.82 -16.53 3.84
CA PRO A 277 -7.64 -16.22 2.66
C PRO A 277 -8.88 -15.34 2.95
N SER A 278 -9.50 -15.47 4.12
CA SER A 278 -10.67 -14.67 4.48
C SER A 278 -10.34 -13.19 4.69
N LEU A 279 -9.17 -12.88 5.26
CA LEU A 279 -8.67 -11.52 5.40
C LEU A 279 -8.22 -10.93 4.06
N MET A 280 -7.68 -11.75 3.15
CA MET A 280 -7.32 -11.29 1.79
C MET A 280 -8.53 -10.81 1.01
N ARG A 281 -9.67 -11.53 1.08
CA ARG A 281 -10.93 -11.08 0.47
C ARG A 281 -11.31 -9.69 0.97
N MET A 282 -11.29 -9.51 2.28
CA MET A 282 -11.64 -8.24 2.92
C MET A 282 -10.72 -7.10 2.53
N LEU A 283 -9.41 -7.38 2.51
CA LEU A 283 -8.40 -6.43 2.05
C LEU A 283 -8.75 -5.93 0.65
N VAL A 284 -9.06 -6.83 -0.30
CA VAL A 284 -9.48 -6.44 -1.66
C VAL A 284 -10.76 -5.61 -1.64
N GLU A 285 -11.78 -6.00 -0.87
CA GLU A 285 -13.00 -5.20 -0.71
C GLU A 285 -12.69 -3.77 -0.20
N CYS A 286 -11.74 -3.64 0.72
CA CYS A 286 -11.30 -2.34 1.24
C CYS A 286 -10.59 -1.51 0.15
N LEU A 287 -9.65 -2.12 -0.58
CA LEU A 287 -8.92 -1.44 -1.67
C LEU A 287 -9.86 -0.96 -2.78
N LEU A 288 -10.89 -1.75 -3.11
CA LEU A 288 -11.93 -1.35 -4.06
C LEU A 288 -12.73 -0.16 -3.55
N VAL A 289 -13.15 -0.15 -2.28
CA VAL A 289 -13.86 1.01 -1.69
C VAL A 289 -12.98 2.25 -1.68
N LEU A 290 -11.71 2.15 -1.29
CA LEU A 290 -10.77 3.27 -1.35
C LEU A 290 -10.64 3.80 -2.79
N SER A 291 -10.55 2.92 -3.78
CA SER A 291 -10.42 3.29 -5.19
C SER A 291 -11.68 3.92 -5.79
N ARG A 292 -12.87 3.43 -5.43
CA ARG A 292 -14.15 4.04 -5.79
C ARG A 292 -14.27 5.47 -5.25
N ASN A 293 -13.66 5.73 -4.10
CA ASN A 293 -13.62 7.05 -3.47
C ASN A 293 -12.38 7.89 -3.85
N GLY A 294 -11.78 7.61 -5.01
CA GLY A 294 -10.81 8.52 -5.64
C GLY A 294 -9.35 8.29 -5.26
N GLN A 295 -9.01 7.23 -4.53
CA GLN A 295 -7.62 6.88 -4.27
C GLN A 295 -7.07 5.94 -5.36
N GLN A 296 -5.88 6.24 -5.85
CA GLN A 296 -5.14 5.31 -6.69
C GLN A 296 -4.46 4.28 -5.81
N ILE A 297 -4.58 3.01 -6.17
CA ILE A 297 -3.97 1.90 -5.45
C ILE A 297 -2.95 1.23 -6.37
N ILE A 298 -1.73 1.03 -5.90
CA ILE A 298 -0.68 0.25 -6.59
C ILE A 298 -0.19 -0.82 -5.63
N VAL A 299 -0.62 -2.06 -5.86
CA VAL A 299 -0.24 -3.23 -5.05
C VAL A 299 0.84 -3.99 -5.79
N ALA A 300 1.85 -4.48 -5.07
CA ALA A 300 2.76 -5.49 -5.59
C ALA A 300 2.56 -6.81 -4.83
N THR A 301 2.42 -7.91 -5.56
CA THR A 301 2.11 -9.22 -4.97
C THR A 301 2.65 -10.36 -5.83
N HIS A 302 2.81 -11.52 -5.22
CA HIS A 302 3.06 -12.78 -5.91
C HIS A 302 2.01 -13.85 -5.57
N ASN A 303 0.91 -13.46 -4.93
CA ASN A 303 -0.04 -14.38 -4.32
C ASN A 303 -1.30 -14.57 -5.17
N TYR A 304 -1.50 -15.80 -5.66
CA TYR A 304 -2.64 -16.15 -6.48
C TYR A 304 -4.00 -15.92 -5.81
N VAL A 305 -4.15 -16.22 -4.51
CA VAL A 305 -5.42 -16.05 -3.80
C VAL A 305 -5.83 -14.58 -3.76
N LEU A 306 -4.89 -13.66 -3.52
CA LEU A 306 -5.14 -12.22 -3.58
C LEU A 306 -5.55 -11.80 -5.00
N LEU A 307 -4.83 -12.27 -6.02
CA LEU A 307 -5.14 -11.97 -7.43
C LEU A 307 -6.53 -12.46 -7.83
N LYS A 308 -6.91 -13.66 -7.40
CA LYS A 308 -8.24 -14.22 -7.64
C LYS A 308 -9.33 -13.45 -6.91
N TRP A 309 -9.08 -12.92 -5.72
CA TRP A 309 -10.04 -12.03 -5.08
C TRP A 309 -10.21 -10.71 -5.84
N PHE A 310 -9.16 -10.12 -6.41
CA PHE A 310 -9.30 -8.96 -7.29
C PHE A 310 -10.18 -9.27 -8.51
N ASP A 311 -9.89 -10.36 -9.21
CA ASP A 311 -10.62 -10.85 -10.38
C ASP A 311 -12.11 -11.12 -10.08
N LEU A 312 -12.41 -11.74 -8.93
CA LEU A 312 -13.78 -12.09 -8.55
C LEU A 312 -14.61 -10.92 -7.98
N LEU A 313 -13.96 -9.93 -7.36
CA LEU A 313 -14.65 -8.83 -6.67
C LEU A 313 -14.74 -7.53 -7.46
N VAL A 314 -13.99 -7.42 -8.57
CA VAL A 314 -14.08 -6.27 -9.46
C VAL A 314 -15.49 -6.18 -10.05
N ASP A 315 -16.09 -5.00 -9.97
CA ASP A 315 -17.44 -4.75 -10.45
C ASP A 315 -17.47 -3.49 -11.32
N SER A 316 -17.52 -3.69 -12.64
CA SER A 316 -17.53 -2.59 -13.62
C SER A 316 -18.76 -1.68 -13.47
N SER A 317 -19.87 -2.18 -12.92
CA SER A 317 -21.06 -1.36 -12.63
C SER A 317 -20.80 -0.35 -11.50
N LYS A 318 -19.79 -0.60 -10.66
CA LYS A 318 -19.33 0.31 -9.60
C LYS A 318 -18.16 1.18 -10.01
N SER A 319 -17.83 1.24 -11.31
CA SER A 319 -16.68 1.97 -11.84
C SER A 319 -15.32 1.41 -11.37
N ASP A 320 -15.29 0.13 -10.99
CA ASP A 320 -14.03 -0.54 -10.69
C ASP A 320 -13.25 -0.81 -11.97
N HIS A 321 -11.94 -0.67 -11.86
CA HIS A 321 -11.02 -0.99 -12.94
C HIS A 321 -9.67 -1.35 -12.33
N ILE A 322 -9.08 -2.41 -12.86
CA ILE A 322 -7.80 -2.95 -12.41
C ILE A 322 -6.91 -3.10 -13.63
N MET A 323 -5.71 -2.52 -13.55
CA MET A 323 -4.65 -2.75 -14.52
C MET A 323 -3.62 -3.70 -13.90
N TYR A 324 -3.32 -4.79 -14.58
CA TYR A 324 -2.35 -5.77 -14.13
C TYR A 324 -1.02 -5.54 -14.86
N HIS A 325 0.09 -5.64 -14.14
CA HIS A 325 1.44 -5.55 -14.67
C HIS A 325 2.21 -6.81 -14.29
N ALA A 326 2.33 -7.77 -15.20
CA ALA A 326 3.07 -9.00 -14.96
C ALA A 326 4.56 -8.81 -15.29
N LEU A 327 5.41 -8.97 -14.28
CA LEU A 327 6.86 -8.96 -14.39
C LEU A 327 7.37 -10.38 -14.59
N TYR A 328 8.15 -10.59 -15.64
CA TYR A 328 8.76 -11.87 -15.96
C TYR A 328 10.19 -11.71 -16.45
N ARG A 329 10.96 -12.78 -16.43
CA ARG A 329 12.30 -12.82 -17.02
C ARG A 329 12.21 -13.36 -18.44
N ASP A 330 12.78 -12.64 -19.40
CA ASP A 330 12.94 -13.17 -20.76
C ASP A 330 14.05 -14.23 -20.83
N GLU A 331 14.29 -14.78 -22.02
CA GLU A 331 15.32 -15.80 -22.27
C GLU A 331 16.73 -15.36 -21.84
N ASN A 332 16.99 -14.05 -21.83
CA ASN A 332 18.26 -13.45 -21.42
C ASN A 332 18.28 -13.10 -19.92
N LYS A 333 17.28 -13.55 -19.16
CA LYS A 333 17.06 -13.25 -17.73
C LYS A 333 16.83 -11.76 -17.42
N VAL A 334 16.55 -10.95 -18.43
CA VAL A 334 16.22 -9.54 -18.28
C VAL A 334 14.77 -9.43 -17.86
N ILE A 335 14.49 -8.55 -16.90
CA ILE A 335 13.12 -8.33 -16.43
C ILE A 335 12.36 -7.52 -17.48
N ARG A 336 11.21 -8.05 -17.88
CA ARG A 336 10.24 -7.44 -18.79
C ARG A 336 8.89 -7.34 -18.10
N SER A 337 7.98 -6.60 -18.72
CA SER A 337 6.61 -6.44 -18.24
C SER A 337 5.60 -6.65 -19.35
N GLU A 338 4.49 -7.28 -19.02
CA GLU A 338 3.25 -7.31 -19.80
C GLU A 338 2.17 -6.58 -18.99
N SER A 339 1.25 -5.87 -19.65
CA SER A 339 0.21 -5.12 -18.95
C SER A 339 -1.14 -5.26 -19.61
N GLU A 340 -2.14 -5.66 -18.83
CA GLU A 340 -3.47 -5.97 -19.31
C GLU A 340 -4.55 -5.46 -18.35
N ASN A 341 -5.75 -5.19 -18.87
CA ASN A 341 -6.91 -4.77 -18.06
C ASN A 341 -7.74 -5.95 -17.56
N ASP A 342 -7.47 -7.16 -18.07
CA ASP A 342 -8.10 -8.41 -17.66
C ASP A 342 -7.02 -9.38 -17.21
N TYR A 343 -7.17 -9.92 -16.01
CA TYR A 343 -6.23 -10.88 -15.43
C TYR A 343 -6.05 -12.12 -16.32
N ASN A 344 -7.12 -12.55 -17.00
CA ASN A 344 -7.11 -13.76 -17.83
C ASN A 344 -6.41 -13.57 -19.18
N MET A 345 -6.12 -12.32 -19.56
CA MET A 345 -5.40 -11.99 -20.81
C MET A 345 -3.88 -11.97 -20.63
N LEU A 346 -3.37 -12.09 -19.39
CA LEU A 346 -1.93 -12.14 -19.13
C LEU A 346 -1.33 -13.44 -19.66
N SER A 347 -0.48 -13.33 -20.68
CA SER A 347 0.19 -14.48 -21.29
C SER A 347 1.44 -14.94 -20.53
N LYS A 348 2.04 -14.05 -19.72
CA LYS A 348 3.27 -14.32 -18.95
C LYS A 348 3.05 -14.18 -17.45
N ASN A 349 2.41 -15.19 -16.86
CA ASN A 349 2.14 -15.24 -15.43
C ASN A 349 2.63 -16.54 -14.78
N ALA A 350 3.89 -16.56 -14.34
CA ALA A 350 4.51 -17.71 -13.67
C ALA A 350 3.72 -18.21 -12.45
N ILE A 351 2.98 -17.32 -11.78
CA ILE A 351 2.14 -17.69 -10.64
C ILE A 351 0.93 -18.50 -11.12
N ALA A 352 0.28 -18.08 -12.20
CA ALA A 352 -0.84 -18.84 -12.77
C ALA A 352 -0.38 -20.22 -13.28
N GLU A 353 0.78 -20.29 -13.92
CA GLU A 353 1.39 -21.55 -14.38
C GLU A 353 1.64 -22.51 -13.22
N THR A 354 2.30 -22.04 -12.14
CA THR A 354 2.58 -22.86 -10.94
C THR A 354 1.30 -23.38 -10.29
N TYR A 355 0.22 -22.59 -10.26
CA TYR A 355 -1.06 -23.04 -9.74
C TYR A 355 -1.77 -24.03 -10.67
N GLY A 356 -1.61 -23.88 -11.99
CA GLY A 356 -2.06 -24.86 -12.97
C GLY A 356 -1.41 -26.22 -12.72
N GLU A 357 -0.09 -26.25 -12.53
CA GLU A 357 0.65 -27.48 -12.20
C GLU A 357 0.14 -28.12 -10.89
N LEU A 358 -0.14 -27.31 -9.85
CA LEU A 358 -0.72 -27.82 -8.60
C LEU A 358 -2.09 -28.46 -8.82
N TYR A 359 -2.96 -27.86 -9.65
CA TYR A 359 -4.26 -28.44 -9.99
C TYR A 359 -4.11 -29.74 -10.79
N ASP A 360 -3.17 -29.78 -11.73
CA ASP A 360 -2.90 -30.98 -12.53
C ASP A 360 -2.39 -32.13 -11.66
N GLU A 361 -1.54 -31.84 -10.67
CA GLU A 361 -1.09 -32.80 -9.66
C GLU A 361 -2.24 -33.28 -8.76
N GLU A 362 -3.16 -32.40 -8.35
CA GLU A 362 -4.37 -32.78 -7.60
C GLU A 362 -5.29 -33.69 -8.43
N ILE A 363 -5.50 -33.37 -9.71
CA ILE A 363 -6.27 -34.19 -10.64
C ILE A 363 -5.61 -35.55 -10.83
N THR A 364 -4.29 -35.57 -11.04
CA THR A 364 -3.52 -36.82 -11.20
C THR A 364 -3.71 -37.71 -9.98
N LYS A 365 -3.51 -37.17 -8.77
CA LYS A 365 -3.72 -37.90 -7.51
C LYS A 365 -5.17 -38.38 -7.33
N ALA A 366 -6.16 -37.62 -7.78
CA ALA A 366 -7.57 -38.01 -7.71
C ALA A 366 -7.93 -39.11 -8.72
N LEU A 367 -7.24 -39.18 -9.86
CA LEU A 367 -7.47 -40.15 -10.93
C LEU A 367 -6.67 -41.46 -10.75
N GLY A 368 -5.66 -41.49 -9.88
CA GLY A 368 -4.89 -42.69 -9.52
C GLY A 368 -3.47 -42.65 -10.07
#